data_AF-A0A8J7M216-F1
#
_entry.id   AF-A0A8J7M216-F1
#
_cell.length_a   1.000
_cell.length_b   1.000
_cell.length_c   1.000
_cell.angle_alpha   90.00
_cell.angle_beta   90.00
_cell.angle_gamma   90.00
#
_symmetry.space_group_name_H-M   'P 1'
#
loop_
_entity.id
_entity.type
_entity.pdbx_description
1 polymer ?
#
loop_
_entity_poly.entity_id
_entity_poly.type
_entity_poly.pdbx_seq_one_letter_code
_entity_poly.pdbx_strand_id
1 'polypeptide(L)'
;MSKDKDERKRSHLKLVVNNTENRSARPSGEVDFIPLDELIANRDQFRAAFYEGVGRLQGKGYQALERFLQGRNIPYGIDPLHGRVMVIPATVLSAEAAEYGSAQDEVLVAISEDATGAGLCLSLEMILPYFSEDDAVMEEALLTAPVLQYGALFLEENPHDQLLDLIYRLAVPLYPPAFTSRLANRVFSIFTHELRETFAALSDYPDQ
;
A
#
# COMPACT_ATOMS: atom_id res chain seq x y z
N MET A 1 -30.10 18.36 -19.88
CA MET A 1 -30.15 16.88 -19.73
C MET A 1 -28.82 16.36 -20.27
N SER A 2 -27.94 15.65 -19.59
CA SER A 2 -27.88 15.02 -18.26
C SER A 2 -26.47 15.30 -17.73
N LYS A 3 -26.33 15.88 -16.53
CA LYS A 3 -25.08 15.87 -15.78
C LYS A 3 -25.11 14.59 -14.96
N ASP A 4 -24.49 13.53 -15.48
CA ASP A 4 -24.20 12.35 -14.67
C ASP A 4 -23.02 12.71 -13.75
N LYS A 5 -23.38 13.28 -12.60
CA LYS A 5 -22.52 13.36 -11.43
C LYS A 5 -22.90 12.19 -10.54
N ASP A 6 -22.18 11.07 -10.64
CA ASP A 6 -22.08 10.19 -9.48
C ASP A 6 -20.83 9.27 -9.40
N GLU A 7 -19.64 9.87 -9.44
CA GLU A 7 -18.41 9.29 -8.89
C GLU A 7 -18.38 9.41 -7.35
N ARG A 8 -19.47 9.00 -6.68
CA ARG A 8 -19.56 9.06 -5.22
C ARG A 8 -18.53 8.11 -4.59
N LYS A 9 -17.43 8.71 -4.12
CA LYS A 9 -16.78 8.43 -2.83
C LYS A 9 -16.03 7.09 -2.69
N ARG A 10 -15.06 6.82 -3.55
CA ARG A 10 -13.87 6.08 -3.13
C ARG A 10 -12.68 7.01 -3.30
N SER A 11 -12.02 7.37 -2.19
CA SER A 11 -10.64 7.81 -2.30
C SER A 11 -9.86 6.59 -2.75
N HIS A 12 -9.65 6.47 -4.06
CA HIS A 12 -8.63 5.57 -4.59
C HIS A 12 -7.34 5.94 -3.85
N LEU A 13 -6.81 5.01 -3.05
CA LEU A 13 -5.58 5.25 -2.31
C LEU A 13 -4.52 5.54 -3.36
N LYS A 14 -4.05 6.80 -3.38
CA LYS A 14 -3.03 7.23 -4.32
C LYS A 14 -1.76 6.48 -3.97
N LEU A 15 -1.29 5.69 -4.91
CA LEU A 15 -0.06 4.93 -4.86
C LEU A 15 1.10 5.87 -4.48
N VAL A 16 1.92 5.48 -3.50
CA VAL A 16 3.07 6.28 -3.02
C VAL A 16 4.40 5.70 -3.47
N VAL A 17 4.43 4.67 -4.32
CA VAL A 17 5.71 4.11 -4.80
C VAL A 17 5.80 4.19 -6.31
N ASN A 18 6.57 5.17 -6.74
CA ASN A 18 7.15 5.26 -8.06
C ASN A 18 8.51 4.57 -7.98
N ASN A 19 8.65 3.36 -8.54
CA ASN A 19 9.94 2.66 -8.65
C ASN A 19 10.78 3.27 -9.81
N THR A 20 10.83 4.62 -9.84
CA THR A 20 11.33 5.46 -10.93
C THR A 20 12.80 5.21 -11.24
N GLU A 21 13.62 4.92 -10.22
CA GLU A 21 15.06 4.77 -10.38
C GLU A 21 15.42 3.46 -11.11
N ASN A 22 14.56 2.44 -11.03
CA ASN A 22 14.68 1.20 -11.82
C ASN A 22 13.92 1.25 -13.15
N ARG A 23 12.99 2.21 -13.35
CA ARG A 23 12.11 2.29 -14.54
C ARG A 23 12.48 3.37 -15.59
N SER A 24 13.60 4.07 -15.41
CA SER A 24 14.20 5.09 -16.31
C SER A 24 14.10 6.54 -15.81
N ALA A 25 15.19 7.27 -16.07
CA ALA A 25 15.31 8.71 -15.85
C ALA A 25 14.34 9.51 -16.74
N ARG A 26 13.12 9.78 -16.27
CA ARG A 26 12.19 10.75 -16.91
C ARG A 26 11.38 11.55 -15.88
N PRO A 27 11.17 12.87 -16.08
CA PRO A 27 10.25 13.70 -15.29
C PRO A 27 8.80 13.47 -15.78
N SER A 28 7.87 12.97 -14.94
CA SER A 28 7.01 13.61 -13.92
C SER A 28 5.69 14.19 -14.46
N GLY A 29 4.57 13.50 -14.22
CA GLY A 29 3.25 14.15 -14.05
C GLY A 29 3.20 14.94 -12.74
N GLU A 30 2.31 15.94 -12.64
CA GLU A 30 2.26 17.05 -11.66
C GLU A 30 2.09 16.69 -10.15
N VAL A 31 2.46 15.50 -9.71
CA VAL A 31 2.31 15.09 -8.30
C VAL A 31 3.67 15.01 -7.64
N ASP A 32 3.89 15.86 -6.63
CA ASP A 32 5.13 15.91 -5.84
C ASP A 32 5.33 14.57 -5.11
N PHE A 33 6.26 13.75 -5.60
CA PHE A 33 6.66 12.49 -4.98
C PHE A 33 7.62 12.74 -3.81
N ILE A 34 7.36 12.12 -2.66
CA ILE A 34 8.25 12.20 -1.49
C ILE A 34 8.87 10.81 -1.26
N PRO A 35 10.19 10.65 -1.39
CA PRO A 35 10.85 9.36 -1.18
C PRO A 35 10.64 8.79 0.23
N LEU A 36 10.64 7.46 0.36
CA LEU A 36 10.50 6.75 1.64
C LEU A 36 11.40 7.29 2.76
N ASP A 37 12.69 7.47 2.46
CA ASP A 37 13.67 7.94 3.42
C ASP A 37 13.32 9.35 3.92
N GLU A 38 12.79 10.20 3.05
CA GLU A 38 12.33 11.54 3.41
C GLU A 38 11.05 11.48 4.25
N LEU A 39 10.09 10.61 3.89
CA LEU A 39 8.88 10.37 4.68
C LEU A 39 9.21 9.87 6.09
N ILE A 40 10.22 9.00 6.24
CA ILE A 40 10.68 8.50 7.53
C ILE A 40 11.41 9.59 8.31
N ALA A 41 12.36 10.30 7.67
CA ALA A 41 13.20 11.30 8.32
C ALA A 41 12.40 12.53 8.78
N ASN A 42 11.44 12.98 7.98
CA ASN A 42 10.64 14.18 8.24
C ASN A 42 9.23 13.86 8.76
N ARG A 43 8.97 12.61 9.17
CA ARG A 43 7.66 12.14 9.65
C ARG A 43 6.98 13.11 10.62
N ASP A 44 7.70 13.58 11.63
CA ASP A 44 7.11 14.44 12.66
C ASP A 44 6.69 15.82 12.11
N GLN A 45 7.33 16.29 11.04
CA GLN A 45 6.98 17.52 10.33
C GLN A 45 5.71 17.34 9.48
N PHE A 46 5.57 16.18 8.83
CA PHE A 46 4.38 15.84 8.03
C PHE A 46 3.14 15.54 8.87
N ARG A 47 3.30 15.22 10.15
CA ARG A 47 2.23 14.74 11.02
C ARG A 47 1.05 15.70 11.12
N ALA A 48 1.31 17.00 11.19
CA ALA A 48 0.24 17.99 11.26
C ALA A 48 -0.65 17.96 9.99
N ALA A 49 -0.03 17.99 8.81
CA ALA A 49 -0.73 17.91 7.53
C ALA A 49 -1.43 16.57 7.32
N PHE A 50 -0.78 15.46 7.72
CA PHE A 50 -1.35 14.12 7.62
C PHE A 50 -2.68 13.97 8.38
N TYR A 51 -2.75 14.51 9.60
CA TYR A 51 -3.94 14.44 10.44
C TYR A 51 -4.99 15.52 10.16
N GLU A 52 -4.70 16.49 9.29
CA GLU A 52 -5.61 17.59 8.99
C GLU A 52 -6.91 17.08 8.35
N GLY A 53 -8.05 17.20 9.03
CA GLY A 53 -9.33 16.71 8.52
C GLY A 53 -9.53 15.19 8.60
N VAL A 54 -8.62 14.46 9.27
CA VAL A 54 -8.82 13.04 9.60
C VAL A 54 -9.89 12.92 10.68
N GLY A 55 -10.87 12.03 10.48
CA GLY A 55 -11.94 11.77 11.44
C GLY A 55 -11.40 11.31 12.80
N ARG A 56 -12.14 11.57 13.89
CA ARG A 56 -11.69 11.20 15.25
C ARG A 56 -11.43 9.70 15.38
N LEU A 57 -12.24 8.87 14.72
CA LEU A 57 -12.14 7.42 14.80
C LEU A 57 -10.93 6.93 14.00
N GLN A 58 -10.84 7.36 12.74
CA GLN A 58 -9.70 7.10 11.87
C GLN A 58 -8.37 7.53 12.51
N GLY A 59 -8.34 8.73 13.10
CA GLY A 59 -7.16 9.29 13.76
C GLY A 59 -6.68 8.45 14.94
N LYS A 60 -7.60 7.91 15.75
CA LYS A 60 -7.27 6.95 16.82
C LYS A 60 -6.68 5.65 16.27
N GLY A 61 -7.18 5.18 15.13
CA GLY A 61 -6.65 4.04 14.41
C GLY A 61 -5.19 4.26 14.01
N TYR A 62 -4.89 5.36 13.32
CA TYR A 62 -3.52 5.70 12.93
C TYR A 62 -2.61 5.88 14.14
N GLN A 63 -3.06 6.57 15.20
CA GLN A 63 -2.27 6.72 16.43
C GLN A 63 -1.98 5.39 17.13
N ALA A 64 -2.89 4.40 17.04
CA ALA A 64 -2.66 3.06 17.54
C ALA A 64 -1.64 2.30 16.68
N LEU A 65 -1.69 2.48 15.36
CA LEU A 65 -0.74 1.92 14.41
C LEU A 65 0.67 2.51 14.60
N GLU A 66 0.80 3.83 14.72
CA GLU A 66 2.08 4.48 15.05
C GLU A 66 2.69 3.89 16.34
N ARG A 67 1.92 3.82 17.42
CA ARG A 67 2.39 3.22 18.68
C ARG A 67 2.82 1.76 18.53
N PHE A 68 2.12 0.99 17.70
CA PHE A 68 2.46 -0.39 17.41
C PHE A 68 3.80 -0.53 16.67
N LEU A 69 4.02 0.31 15.66
CA LEU A 69 5.26 0.33 14.86
C LEU A 69 6.44 0.83 15.69
N GLN A 70 6.26 1.94 16.41
CA GLN A 70 7.26 2.48 17.34
C GLN A 70 7.65 1.47 18.42
N GLY A 71 6.67 0.78 19.02
CA GLY A 71 6.92 -0.25 20.03
C GLY A 71 7.69 -1.48 19.52
N ARG A 72 7.85 -1.62 18.20
CA ARG A 72 8.63 -2.67 17.54
C ARG A 72 9.89 -2.16 16.86
N ASN A 73 10.19 -0.87 16.94
CA ASN A 73 11.25 -0.22 16.17
C ASN A 73 11.14 -0.46 14.65
N ILE A 74 9.91 -0.56 14.13
CA ILE A 74 9.67 -0.65 12.68
C ILE A 74 9.74 0.78 12.13
N PRO A 75 10.65 1.09 11.18
CA PRO A 75 10.66 2.39 10.51
C PRO A 75 9.39 2.56 9.68
N TYR A 76 8.85 3.77 9.68
CA TYR A 76 7.69 4.12 8.89
C TYR A 76 7.67 5.63 8.61
N GLY A 77 7.19 5.97 7.41
CA GLY A 77 6.86 7.31 6.97
C GLY A 77 5.36 7.58 7.05
N ILE A 78 4.96 8.84 6.90
CA ILE A 78 3.56 9.25 6.75
C ILE A 78 3.46 10.23 5.58
N ASP A 79 2.59 9.93 4.63
CA ASP A 79 2.41 10.72 3.44
C ASP A 79 1.15 11.61 3.56
N PRO A 80 1.29 12.95 3.65
CA PRO A 80 0.14 13.85 3.77
C PRO A 80 -0.55 14.15 2.42
N LEU A 81 0.08 13.86 1.28
CA LEU A 81 -0.37 14.27 -0.06
C LEU A 81 -1.15 13.17 -0.77
N HIS A 82 -0.75 11.91 -0.60
CA HIS A 82 -1.23 10.78 -1.38
C HIS A 82 -2.16 9.87 -0.57
N GLY A 83 -3.43 10.26 -0.45
CA GLY A 83 -4.44 9.41 0.17
C GLY A 83 -4.28 9.18 1.68
N ARG A 84 -3.30 9.83 2.32
CA ARG A 84 -3.01 9.76 3.77
C ARG A 84 -2.65 8.35 4.20
N VAL A 85 -1.60 7.83 3.61
CA VAL A 85 -1.07 6.51 3.92
C VAL A 85 0.11 6.59 4.88
N MET A 86 0.23 5.60 5.74
CA MET A 86 1.48 5.30 6.40
C MET A 86 2.28 4.38 5.49
N VAL A 87 3.59 4.61 5.41
CA VAL A 87 4.45 3.90 4.48
C VAL A 87 5.48 3.12 5.27
N ILE A 88 5.64 1.82 4.97
CA ILE A 88 6.58 0.93 5.65
C ILE A 88 7.49 0.31 4.59
N PRO A 89 8.82 0.26 4.79
CA PRO A 89 9.70 -0.46 3.87
C PRO A 89 9.30 -1.94 3.79
N ALA A 90 9.08 -2.46 2.58
CA ALA A 90 8.62 -3.83 2.38
C ALA A 90 9.61 -4.85 2.93
N THR A 91 10.91 -4.56 2.81
CA THR A 91 12.02 -5.38 3.33
C THR A 91 12.00 -5.56 4.85
N VAL A 92 11.34 -4.67 5.60
CA VAL A 92 11.16 -4.81 7.05
C VAL A 92 10.02 -5.77 7.38
N LEU A 93 9.05 -5.92 6.48
CA LEU A 93 7.88 -6.79 6.67
C LEU A 93 8.08 -8.18 6.07
N SER A 94 8.84 -8.29 4.98
CA SER A 94 9.07 -9.53 4.23
C SER A 94 10.53 -9.57 3.76
N ALA A 95 11.26 -10.63 4.08
CA ALA A 95 12.66 -10.76 3.66
C ALA A 95 12.76 -11.00 2.14
N GLU A 96 11.75 -11.67 1.59
CA GLU A 96 11.62 -11.99 0.17
C GLU A 96 11.44 -10.72 -0.68
N ALA A 97 10.91 -9.65 -0.12
CA ALA A 97 10.89 -8.34 -0.79
C ALA A 97 12.30 -7.81 -1.07
N ALA A 98 13.31 -8.21 -0.29
CA ALA A 98 14.71 -7.86 -0.58
C ALA A 98 15.37 -8.79 -1.61
N GLU A 99 14.81 -9.99 -1.82
CA GLU A 99 15.33 -10.99 -2.77
C GLU A 99 14.80 -10.75 -4.18
N TYR A 100 13.50 -10.50 -4.31
CA TYR A 100 12.81 -10.34 -5.60
C TYR A 100 12.51 -8.88 -5.95
N GLY A 101 12.62 -7.98 -4.98
CA GLY A 101 12.25 -6.58 -5.10
C GLY A 101 13.43 -5.63 -4.98
N SER A 102 13.11 -4.38 -4.67
CA SER A 102 14.08 -3.31 -4.45
C SER A 102 14.10 -2.86 -2.98
N ALA A 103 15.19 -2.24 -2.57
CA ALA A 103 15.26 -1.59 -1.25
C ALA A 103 14.27 -0.42 -1.10
N GLN A 104 13.70 0.06 -2.20
CA GLN A 104 12.71 1.14 -2.25
C GLN A 104 11.28 0.63 -2.23
N ASP A 105 11.05 -0.69 -2.26
CA ASP A 105 9.70 -1.23 -2.26
C ASP A 105 9.00 -0.94 -0.92
N GLU A 106 7.73 -0.53 -0.99
CA GLU A 106 6.99 -0.04 0.17
C GLU A 106 5.66 -0.77 0.32
N VAL A 107 5.19 -0.78 1.56
CA VAL A 107 3.86 -1.24 1.93
C VAL A 107 3.08 -0.03 2.42
N LEU A 108 2.00 0.25 1.71
CA LEU A 108 1.08 1.34 2.00
C LEU A 108 0.04 0.84 3.00
N VAL A 109 -0.07 1.53 4.12
CA VAL A 109 -1.01 1.19 5.19
C VAL A 109 -2.00 2.33 5.37
N ALA A 110 -3.27 2.04 5.11
CA ALA A 110 -4.35 2.99 5.19
C ALA A 110 -5.41 2.54 6.20
N ILE A 111 -5.98 3.48 6.93
CA ILE A 111 -7.17 3.24 7.74
C ILE A 111 -8.27 4.12 7.20
N SER A 112 -9.39 3.53 6.80
CA SER A 112 -10.58 4.26 6.34
C SER A 112 -11.76 4.03 7.28
N GLU A 113 -12.64 5.02 7.38
CA GLU A 113 -13.94 4.83 8.04
C GLU A 113 -14.87 4.09 7.10
N ASP A 114 -15.70 3.20 7.65
CA ASP A 114 -16.73 2.55 6.85
C ASP A 114 -17.80 3.57 6.39
N ALA A 115 -18.66 3.17 5.45
CA ALA A 115 -19.70 4.06 4.92
C ALA A 115 -20.70 4.55 5.99
N THR A 116 -20.75 3.88 7.15
CA THR A 116 -21.65 4.21 8.26
C THR A 116 -20.99 5.11 9.32
N GLY A 117 -19.67 5.28 9.27
CA GLY A 117 -18.87 5.97 10.29
C GLY A 117 -18.75 5.20 11.62
N ALA A 118 -19.19 3.95 11.67
CA ALA A 118 -19.21 3.12 12.88
C ALA A 118 -18.09 2.07 12.92
N GLY A 119 -17.51 1.76 11.75
CA GLY A 119 -16.42 0.81 11.58
C GLY A 119 -15.17 1.48 11.02
N LEU A 120 -14.05 0.78 11.14
CA LEU A 120 -12.84 1.11 10.40
C LEU A 120 -12.50 -0.04 9.45
N CYS A 121 -11.71 0.23 8.42
CA CYS A 121 -11.06 -0.77 7.59
C CYS A 121 -9.56 -0.47 7.57
N LEU A 122 -8.74 -1.47 7.88
CA LEU A 122 -7.29 -1.39 7.70
C LEU A 122 -6.92 -2.04 6.37
N SER A 123 -6.33 -1.28 5.46
CA SER A 123 -5.78 -1.78 4.20
C SER A 123 -4.26 -1.80 4.26
N LEU A 124 -3.66 -2.88 3.78
CA LEU A 124 -2.23 -2.98 3.48
C LEU A 124 -2.10 -3.30 2.00
N GLU A 125 -1.29 -2.52 1.30
CA GLU A 125 -1.11 -2.60 -0.15
C GLU A 125 0.37 -2.58 -0.51
N MET A 126 0.75 -3.38 -1.50
CA MET A 126 2.10 -3.39 -2.06
C MET A 126 1.99 -3.50 -3.58
N ILE A 127 2.63 -2.58 -4.29
CA ILE A 127 2.96 -2.78 -5.70
C ILE A 127 4.07 -3.81 -5.74
N LEU A 128 3.82 -4.93 -6.40
CA LEU A 128 4.83 -5.97 -6.57
C LEU A 128 5.85 -5.51 -7.63
N PRO A 129 7.10 -5.98 -7.58
CA PRO A 129 8.15 -5.64 -8.54
C PRO A 129 7.96 -6.34 -9.90
N TYR A 130 6.70 -6.49 -10.35
CA TYR A 130 6.31 -7.11 -11.61
C TYR A 130 5.59 -6.09 -12.47
N PHE A 131 6.13 -5.86 -13.66
CA PHE A 131 5.57 -4.98 -14.67
C PHE A 131 6.04 -5.38 -16.06
N SER A 132 5.24 -5.03 -17.07
CA SER A 132 5.55 -5.27 -18.48
C SER A 132 4.90 -4.18 -19.33
N GLU A 133 5.52 -3.87 -20.47
CA GLU A 133 4.90 -3.05 -21.53
C GLU A 133 3.86 -3.86 -22.34
N ASP A 134 3.80 -5.18 -22.13
CA ASP A 134 2.82 -6.08 -22.73
C ASP A 134 1.75 -6.44 -21.70
N ASP A 135 0.55 -5.89 -21.89
CA ASP A 135 -0.63 -6.14 -21.05
C ASP A 135 -0.97 -7.64 -20.96
N ALA A 136 -0.76 -8.41 -22.02
CA ALA A 136 -1.08 -9.84 -22.02
C ALA A 136 -0.20 -10.61 -21.02
N VAL A 137 1.07 -10.22 -20.88
CA VAL A 137 1.98 -10.80 -19.89
C VAL A 137 1.52 -10.47 -18.47
N MET A 138 1.02 -9.25 -18.25
CA MET A 138 0.50 -8.83 -16.94
C MET A 138 -0.80 -9.53 -16.57
N GLU A 139 -1.71 -9.69 -17.53
CA GLU A 139 -2.94 -10.47 -17.36
C GLU A 139 -2.63 -11.93 -17.03
N GLU A 140 -1.67 -12.54 -17.74
CA GLU A 140 -1.26 -13.92 -17.50
C GLU A 140 -0.55 -14.08 -16.13
N ALA A 141 0.26 -13.11 -15.71
CA ALA A 141 0.85 -13.09 -14.37
C ALA A 141 -0.23 -13.07 -13.28
N LEU A 142 -1.28 -12.25 -13.45
CA LEU A 142 -2.43 -12.23 -12.53
C LEU A 142 -3.19 -13.56 -12.53
N LEU A 143 -3.39 -14.19 -13.70
CA LEU A 143 -4.12 -15.45 -13.84
C LEU A 143 -3.38 -16.65 -13.25
N THR A 144 -2.05 -16.62 -13.27
CA THR A 144 -1.19 -17.69 -12.75
C THR A 144 -0.77 -17.50 -11.30
N ALA A 145 -1.00 -16.30 -10.74
CA ALA A 145 -0.72 -15.99 -9.36
C ALA A 145 -1.51 -16.85 -8.36
N PRO A 146 -1.00 -17.03 -7.13
CA PRO A 146 -1.64 -17.90 -6.14
C PRO A 146 -2.98 -17.33 -5.69
N VAL A 147 -3.93 -18.23 -5.42
CA VAL A 147 -5.17 -17.88 -4.74
C VAL A 147 -4.89 -17.72 -3.25
N LEU A 148 -4.93 -16.48 -2.78
CA LEU A 148 -4.67 -16.11 -1.39
C LEU A 148 -5.94 -16.27 -0.54
N GLN A 149 -5.77 -16.52 0.75
CA GLN A 149 -6.89 -16.80 1.65
C GLN A 149 -7.56 -15.51 2.12
N TYR A 150 -6.78 -14.44 2.31
CA TYR A 150 -7.24 -13.20 2.93
C TYR A 150 -7.09 -11.99 2.00
N GLY A 151 -5.97 -11.86 1.31
CA GLY A 151 -5.73 -10.80 0.36
C GLY A 151 -6.17 -11.13 -1.07
N ALA A 152 -5.95 -10.17 -1.97
CA ALA A 152 -6.26 -10.29 -3.38
C ALA A 152 -5.18 -9.60 -4.23
N LEU A 153 -5.00 -10.12 -5.44
CA LEU A 153 -4.18 -9.52 -6.48
C LEU A 153 -5.07 -8.88 -7.52
N PHE A 154 -4.62 -7.75 -8.07
CA PHE A 154 -5.28 -7.09 -9.20
C PHE A 154 -4.26 -6.24 -9.96
N LEU A 155 -4.62 -5.88 -11.20
CA LEU A 155 -3.86 -4.97 -12.03
C LEU A 155 -4.47 -3.57 -11.92
N GLU A 156 -3.61 -2.56 -11.82
CA GLU A 156 -4.00 -1.15 -11.87
C GLU A 156 -3.05 -0.40 -12.82
N GLU A 157 -3.61 0.44 -13.68
CA GLU A 157 -2.82 1.30 -14.56
C GLU A 157 -2.15 2.38 -13.71
N ASN A 158 -0.82 2.47 -13.80
CA ASN A 158 -0.05 3.46 -13.09
C ASN A 158 -0.22 4.83 -13.80
N PRO A 159 -0.68 5.87 -13.08
CA PRO A 159 -0.95 7.17 -13.70
C PRO A 159 0.31 7.92 -14.17
N HIS A 160 1.51 7.48 -13.75
CA HIS A 160 2.77 8.14 -14.09
C HIS A 160 3.39 7.60 -15.38
N ASP A 161 3.30 6.30 -15.65
CA ASP A 161 3.92 5.65 -16.81
C ASP A 161 2.93 4.91 -17.73
N GLN A 162 1.65 4.82 -17.35
CA GLN A 162 0.57 4.12 -18.07
C GLN A 162 0.80 2.60 -18.21
N LEU A 163 1.71 2.03 -17.43
CA LEU A 163 1.92 0.58 -17.37
C LEU A 163 0.99 -0.06 -16.35
N LEU A 164 0.73 -1.35 -16.51
CA LEU A 164 -0.02 -2.13 -15.52
C LEU A 164 0.92 -2.54 -14.38
N ASP A 165 0.55 -2.15 -13.17
CA ASP A 165 1.19 -2.61 -11.94
C ASP A 165 0.38 -3.77 -11.33
N LEU A 166 1.08 -4.83 -10.92
CA LEU A 166 0.48 -5.92 -10.16
C LEU A 166 0.49 -5.57 -8.67
N ILE A 167 -0.70 -5.49 -8.07
CA ILE A 167 -0.86 -5.02 -6.69
C ILE A 167 -1.42 -6.13 -5.82
N TYR A 168 -0.78 -6.35 -4.67
CA TYR A 168 -1.32 -7.14 -3.59
C TYR A 168 -2.01 -6.25 -2.54
N ARG A 169 -3.25 -6.58 -2.18
CA ARG A 169 -4.04 -5.87 -1.14
C ARG A 169 -4.62 -6.83 -0.12
N LEU A 170 -4.46 -6.48 1.15
CA LEU A 170 -5.16 -7.09 2.28
C LEU A 170 -5.99 -6.02 3.00
N ALA A 171 -7.31 -6.19 3.02
CA ALA A 171 -8.22 -5.28 3.71
C ALA A 171 -8.97 -5.99 4.84
N VAL A 172 -8.86 -5.46 6.05
CA VAL A 172 -9.44 -6.07 7.25
C VAL A 172 -10.46 -5.12 7.89
N PRO A 173 -11.75 -5.50 7.95
CA PRO A 173 -12.73 -4.71 8.68
C PRO A 173 -12.46 -4.78 10.18
N LEU A 174 -12.47 -3.62 10.82
CA LEU A 174 -12.29 -3.43 12.24
C LEU A 174 -13.65 -3.09 12.87
N TYR A 175 -14.35 -4.13 13.34
CA TYR A 175 -15.58 -3.98 14.11
C TYR A 175 -15.57 -4.86 15.36
N PRO A 176 -15.67 -4.29 16.58
CA PRO A 176 -15.72 -2.85 16.87
C PRO A 176 -14.43 -2.13 16.39
N PRO A 177 -14.45 -0.79 16.20
CA PRO A 177 -13.36 -0.03 15.60
C PRO A 177 -12.19 0.16 16.58
N ALA A 178 -11.57 -0.95 16.97
CA ALA A 178 -10.47 -1.02 17.93
C ALA A 178 -9.27 -1.69 17.27
N PHE A 179 -8.25 -0.90 16.96
CA PHE A 179 -6.98 -1.42 16.49
C PHE A 179 -6.07 -1.79 17.67
N THR A 180 -5.99 -3.09 17.98
CA THR A 180 -5.18 -3.61 19.09
C THR A 180 -3.86 -4.18 18.60
N SER A 181 -2.84 -4.23 19.45
CA SER A 181 -1.54 -4.81 19.08
C SER A 181 -1.63 -6.29 18.70
N ARG A 182 -2.57 -7.06 19.30
CA ARG A 182 -2.81 -8.46 18.93
C ARG A 182 -3.35 -8.56 17.51
N LEU A 183 -4.30 -7.70 17.15
CA LEU A 183 -4.86 -7.64 15.82
C LEU A 183 -3.81 -7.20 14.81
N ALA A 184 -3.07 -6.13 15.11
CA ALA A 184 -1.96 -5.65 14.29
C ALA A 184 -0.95 -6.78 14.00
N ASN A 185 -0.49 -7.52 15.01
CA ASN A 185 0.39 -8.68 14.82
C ASN A 185 -0.20 -9.71 13.86
N ARG A 186 -1.49 -10.02 14.00
CA ARG A 186 -2.14 -11.02 13.16
C ARG A 186 -2.23 -10.54 11.72
N VAL A 187 -2.62 -9.29 11.50
CA VAL A 187 -2.76 -8.71 10.17
C VAL A 187 -1.40 -8.64 9.47
N PHE A 188 -0.37 -8.08 10.12
CA PHE A 188 0.97 -8.05 9.54
C PHE A 188 1.53 -9.46 9.30
N SER A 189 1.28 -10.43 10.19
CA SER A 189 1.70 -11.81 9.97
C SER A 189 1.01 -12.48 8.77
N ILE A 190 -0.28 -12.21 8.54
CA ILE A 190 -1.00 -12.70 7.37
C ILE A 190 -0.43 -12.04 6.12
N PHE A 191 -0.27 -10.72 6.16
CA PHE A 191 0.27 -9.93 5.05
C PHE A 191 1.66 -10.42 4.61
N THR A 192 2.60 -10.55 5.55
CA THR A 192 3.94 -11.08 5.29
C THR A 192 3.89 -12.49 4.69
N HIS A 193 3.05 -13.37 5.24
CA HIS A 193 2.94 -14.74 4.73
C HIS A 193 2.42 -14.77 3.29
N GLU A 194 1.32 -14.08 3.00
CA GLU A 194 0.72 -14.07 1.66
C GLU A 194 1.61 -13.34 0.64
N LEU A 195 2.34 -12.29 1.04
CA LEU A 195 3.36 -11.67 0.19
C LEU A 195 4.45 -12.67 -0.19
N ARG A 196 4.98 -13.42 0.77
CA ARG A 196 6.00 -14.44 0.50
C ARG A 196 5.51 -15.49 -0.49
N GLU A 197 4.29 -16.01 -0.29
CA GLU A 197 3.72 -17.00 -1.22
C GLU A 197 3.55 -16.40 -2.62
N THR A 198 3.19 -15.12 -2.70
CA THR A 198 3.08 -14.40 -3.98
C THR A 198 4.43 -14.27 -4.68
N PHE A 199 5.48 -13.84 -3.96
CA PHE A 199 6.84 -13.75 -4.50
C PHE A 199 7.36 -15.10 -4.99
N ALA A 200 7.18 -16.15 -4.19
CA ALA A 200 7.64 -17.50 -4.55
C ALA A 200 6.90 -18.10 -5.75
N ALA A 201 5.65 -17.70 -5.99
CA ALA A 201 4.90 -18.16 -7.16
C ALA A 201 5.29 -17.39 -8.43
N LEU A 202 5.53 -16.09 -8.29
CA LEU A 202 5.88 -15.23 -9.42
C LEU A 202 7.39 -15.26 -9.74
N SER A 203 8.24 -15.81 -8.87
CA SER A 203 9.69 -15.94 -9.12
C SER A 203 10.03 -16.78 -10.33
N ASP A 204 9.13 -17.69 -10.72
CA ASP A 204 9.28 -18.57 -11.87
C ASP A 204 8.75 -17.93 -13.18
N TYR A 205 8.12 -16.75 -13.06
CA TYR A 205 7.47 -16.04 -14.16
C TYR A 205 8.38 -15.17 -15.07
N PRO A 206 9.60 -14.74 -14.70
CA PRO A 206 10.45 -13.93 -15.59
C PRO A 206 11.30 -14.74 -16.59
N ASP A 207 11.27 -16.08 -16.55
CA ASP A 207 12.13 -16.96 -17.37
C ASP A 207 11.41 -17.61 -18.58
N GLN A 208 10.20 -17.15 -18.96
CA GLN A 208 9.46 -17.65 -20.14
C GLN A 208 9.32 -16.61 -21.26
#